data_AF-A0A094FRS1-F1
#
_entry.id   AF-A0A094FRS1-F1
#
_cell.length_a   1.000
_cell.length_b   1.000
_cell.length_c   1.000
_cell.angle_alpha   90.00
_cell.angle_beta   90.00
_cell.angle_gamma   90.00
#
_symmetry.space_group_name_H-M   'P 1'
#
loop_
_entity.id
_entity.type
_entity.pdbx_description
1 polymer ?
#
loop_
_entity_poly.entity_id
_entity_poly.type
_entity_poly.pdbx_seq_one_letter_code
_entity_poly.pdbx_strand_id
1 'polypeptide(L)'
;MEPLAILRWAKTTLPSLFQTTAFGLTGLVTIDLLSKLQAEDPSSPAVPLIFLDTFHHFPETLDLLQRIQARYPDVALHTFAPAGLANAAEFETKYGPKLWETDPDLYDWVAKVELAERAYADLGVAAVLTGRRRSQGDKRTDLGVLEVDDAGLVKLNPLFNWSFAQVKAYIDENNVPYNVLLDQGYKSVGDWHSTQPVAQGEDERAGRWKGQEKTECGIHNKRSKYAVYLEEMERKAKAEAEAAAAAAPAPVAPVEIAI
;
A
#
# COMPACT_ATOMS: atom_id res chain seq x y z
N MET A 1 -22.76 -8.37 6.82
CA MET A 1 -22.58 -9.02 5.50
C MET A 1 -21.32 -9.87 5.60
N GLU A 2 -21.39 -11.13 5.20
CA GLU A 2 -20.26 -12.05 5.30
C GLU A 2 -19.16 -11.72 4.28
N PRO A 3 -17.86 -11.83 4.63
CA PRO A 3 -16.76 -11.49 3.71
C PRO A 3 -16.83 -12.23 2.37
N LEU A 4 -17.23 -13.50 2.37
CA LEU A 4 -17.34 -14.30 1.14
C LEU A 4 -18.38 -13.71 0.16
N ALA A 5 -19.49 -13.17 0.68
CA ALA A 5 -20.50 -12.53 -0.15
C ALA A 5 -19.99 -11.20 -0.73
N ILE A 6 -19.24 -10.42 0.05
CA ILE A 6 -18.58 -9.18 -0.40
C ILE A 6 -17.58 -9.49 -1.52
N LEU A 7 -16.75 -10.51 -1.35
CA LEU A 7 -15.75 -10.91 -2.33
C LEU A 7 -16.38 -11.45 -3.63
N ARG A 8 -17.46 -12.22 -3.52
CA ARG A 8 -18.22 -12.68 -4.70
C ARG A 8 -18.80 -11.52 -5.48
N TRP A 9 -19.44 -10.57 -4.79
CA TRP A 9 -19.94 -9.34 -5.42
C TRP A 9 -18.81 -8.55 -6.10
N ALA A 10 -17.66 -8.42 -5.42
CA ALA A 10 -16.52 -7.67 -5.93
C ALA A 10 -15.96 -8.28 -7.22
N LYS A 11 -15.77 -9.61 -7.27
CA LYS A 11 -15.30 -10.32 -8.48
C LYS A 11 -16.24 -10.12 -9.69
N THR A 12 -17.55 -10.00 -9.46
CA THR A 12 -18.52 -9.79 -10.54
C THR A 12 -18.66 -8.32 -10.95
N THR A 13 -18.46 -7.38 -10.02
CA THR A 13 -18.87 -5.98 -10.21
C THR A 13 -17.70 -5.03 -10.45
N LEU A 14 -16.56 -5.28 -9.82
CA LEU A 14 -15.42 -4.35 -9.85
C LEU A 14 -14.47 -4.74 -11.00
N PRO A 15 -14.27 -3.85 -11.99
CA PRO A 15 -13.28 -4.09 -13.04
C PRO A 15 -11.86 -3.96 -12.48
N SER A 16 -10.90 -4.63 -13.12
CA SER A 16 -9.47 -4.53 -12.78
C SER A 16 -9.22 -4.58 -11.27
N LEU A 17 -9.73 -5.65 -10.64
CA LEU A 17 -9.70 -5.88 -9.21
C LEU A 17 -8.39 -6.57 -8.82
N PHE A 18 -7.65 -5.95 -7.90
CA PHE A 18 -6.42 -6.49 -7.31
C PHE A 18 -6.57 -6.58 -5.79
N GLN A 19 -5.67 -7.28 -5.13
CA GLN A 19 -5.49 -7.19 -3.69
C GLN A 19 -4.12 -6.59 -3.38
N THR A 20 -4.08 -5.45 -2.69
CA THR A 20 -2.81 -4.93 -2.13
C THR A 20 -2.59 -5.53 -0.75
N THR A 21 -1.46 -6.19 -0.54
CA THR A 21 -1.18 -6.92 0.69
C THR A 21 0.27 -6.74 1.15
N ALA A 22 0.44 -6.59 2.47
CA ALA A 22 1.73 -6.74 3.15
C ALA A 22 1.77 -8.06 3.94
N PHE A 23 0.93 -9.02 3.56
CA PHE A 23 0.78 -10.34 4.19
C PHE A 23 0.42 -10.31 5.69
N GLY A 24 -0.25 -9.24 6.14
CA GLY A 24 -0.91 -9.22 7.45
C GLY A 24 -2.11 -10.17 7.48
N LEU A 25 -2.48 -10.69 8.66
CA LEU A 25 -3.48 -11.75 8.81
C LEU A 25 -4.79 -11.51 8.05
N THR A 26 -5.33 -10.29 8.07
CA THR A 26 -6.57 -9.97 7.35
C THR A 26 -6.42 -10.10 5.83
N GLY A 27 -5.27 -9.68 5.29
CA GLY A 27 -4.95 -9.88 3.88
C GLY A 27 -4.85 -11.36 3.54
N LEU A 28 -4.23 -12.16 4.41
CA LEU A 28 -4.09 -13.60 4.23
C LEU A 28 -5.45 -14.33 4.20
N VAL A 29 -6.38 -13.97 5.10
CA VAL A 29 -7.76 -14.49 5.04
C VAL A 29 -8.42 -14.14 3.70
N THR A 30 -8.20 -12.93 3.20
CA THR A 30 -8.75 -12.50 1.91
C THR A 30 -8.20 -13.36 0.75
N ILE A 31 -6.90 -13.64 0.74
CA ILE A 31 -6.25 -14.51 -0.26
C ILE A 31 -6.88 -15.91 -0.23
N ASP A 32 -7.03 -16.49 0.96
CA ASP A 32 -7.58 -17.84 1.10
C ASP A 32 -9.05 -17.92 0.65
N LEU A 33 -9.88 -16.94 1.04
CA LEU A 33 -11.27 -16.86 0.60
C LEU A 33 -11.39 -16.71 -0.93
N LEU A 34 -10.52 -15.89 -1.54
CA LEU A 34 -10.49 -15.74 -2.99
C LEU A 34 -10.06 -17.03 -3.69
N SER A 35 -9.11 -17.77 -3.13
CA SER A 35 -8.70 -19.09 -3.64
C SER A 35 -9.85 -20.09 -3.59
N LYS A 36 -10.64 -20.10 -2.51
CA LYS A 36 -11.85 -20.94 -2.41
C LYS A 36 -12.90 -20.56 -3.46
N LEU A 37 -13.17 -19.26 -3.64
CA LEU A 37 -14.08 -18.78 -4.70
C LEU A 37 -13.58 -19.16 -6.09
N GLN A 38 -12.27 -19.11 -6.33
CA GLN A 38 -11.66 -19.52 -7.59
C GLN A 38 -11.83 -21.03 -7.86
N ALA A 39 -11.81 -21.86 -6.81
CA ALA A 39 -12.07 -23.29 -6.94
C ALA A 39 -13.55 -23.60 -7.26
N GLU A 40 -14.49 -22.75 -6.81
CA GLU A 40 -15.92 -22.87 -7.15
C GLU A 40 -16.21 -22.49 -8.61
N ASP A 41 -15.51 -21.49 -9.15
CA ASP A 41 -15.62 -21.07 -10.56
C ASP A 41 -14.22 -20.86 -11.18
N PRO A 42 -13.61 -21.93 -11.70
CA PRO A 42 -12.30 -21.84 -12.34
C PRO A 42 -12.25 -20.96 -13.59
N SER A 43 -13.41 -20.62 -14.18
CA SER A 43 -13.50 -19.76 -15.36
C SER A 43 -13.42 -18.27 -15.02
N SER A 44 -13.76 -17.89 -13.78
CA SER A 44 -13.56 -16.54 -13.27
C SER A 44 -12.05 -16.25 -13.22
N PRO A 45 -11.60 -15.03 -13.60
CA PRO A 45 -10.21 -14.65 -13.38
C PRO A 45 -9.84 -14.63 -11.89
N ALA A 46 -8.65 -15.14 -11.56
CA ALA A 46 -8.06 -14.98 -10.23
C ALA A 46 -7.82 -13.48 -9.94
N VAL A 47 -7.88 -13.10 -8.67
CA VAL A 47 -7.58 -11.73 -8.25
C VAL A 47 -6.07 -11.62 -7.98
N PRO A 48 -5.30 -10.91 -8.82
CA PRO A 48 -3.86 -10.74 -8.62
C PRO A 48 -3.52 -9.95 -7.35
N LEU A 49 -2.34 -10.24 -6.80
CA LEU A 49 -1.79 -9.56 -5.63
C LEU A 49 -0.80 -8.46 -6.03
N ILE A 50 -0.78 -7.39 -5.25
CA ILE A 50 0.24 -6.34 -5.29
C ILE A 50 0.95 -6.33 -3.94
N PHE A 51 2.27 -6.52 -3.97
CA PHE A 51 3.16 -6.36 -2.83
C PHE A 51 4.09 -5.19 -3.07
N LEU A 52 4.22 -4.31 -2.08
CA LEU A 52 5.13 -3.17 -2.13
C LEU A 52 6.35 -3.52 -1.27
N ASP A 53 7.45 -3.85 -1.94
CA ASP A 53 8.72 -4.13 -1.28
C ASP A 53 9.40 -2.80 -0.94
N THR A 54 9.37 -2.45 0.34
CA THR A 54 9.98 -1.21 0.84
C THR A 54 11.51 -1.32 0.93
N PHE A 55 12.07 -2.52 0.72
CA PHE A 55 13.43 -2.96 1.09
C PHE A 55 13.71 -3.02 2.60
N HIS A 56 12.71 -2.72 3.44
CA HIS A 56 12.87 -2.65 4.89
C HIS A 56 11.90 -3.60 5.60
N HIS A 57 11.35 -4.59 4.90
CA HIS A 57 10.56 -5.67 5.50
C HIS A 57 11.43 -6.55 6.40
N PHE A 58 10.79 -7.19 7.38
CA PHE A 58 11.41 -8.31 8.09
C PHE A 58 11.69 -9.48 7.14
N PRO A 59 12.81 -10.21 7.31
CA PRO A 59 13.05 -11.46 6.58
C PRO A 59 11.88 -12.45 6.69
N GLU A 60 11.24 -12.53 7.86
CA GLU A 60 10.09 -13.40 8.10
C GLU A 60 8.86 -13.05 7.25
N THR A 61 8.72 -11.78 6.85
CA THR A 61 7.67 -11.35 5.90
C THR A 61 7.98 -11.84 4.50
N LEU A 62 9.25 -11.83 4.09
CA LEU A 62 9.68 -12.32 2.77
C LEU A 62 9.64 -13.86 2.70
N ASP A 63 9.96 -14.54 3.79
CA ASP A 63 9.77 -15.99 3.92
C ASP A 63 8.28 -16.37 3.87
N LEU A 64 7.42 -15.56 4.49
CA LEU A 64 5.97 -15.73 4.35
C LEU A 64 5.50 -15.54 2.90
N LEU A 65 5.99 -14.51 2.20
CA LEU A 65 5.66 -14.29 0.79
C LEU A 65 5.92 -15.56 -0.04
N GLN A 66 7.09 -16.19 0.13
CA GLN A 66 7.42 -17.44 -0.57
C GLN A 66 6.44 -18.58 -0.24
N ARG A 67 6.10 -18.75 1.04
CA ARG A 67 5.11 -19.76 1.47
C ARG A 67 3.72 -19.50 0.90
N ILE A 68 3.31 -18.23 0.78
CA ILE A 68 2.04 -17.85 0.17
C ILE A 68 2.03 -18.13 -1.32
N GLN A 69 3.10 -17.81 -2.06
CA GLN A 69 3.21 -18.17 -3.47
C GLN A 69 3.19 -19.69 -3.68
N ALA A 70 3.84 -20.46 -2.81
CA ALA A 70 3.80 -21.92 -2.87
C ALA A 70 2.40 -22.49 -2.56
N ARG A 71 1.67 -21.87 -1.63
CA ARG A 71 0.31 -22.30 -1.22
C ARG A 71 -0.78 -21.92 -2.21
N TYR A 72 -0.59 -20.82 -2.95
CA TYR A 72 -1.54 -20.26 -3.92
C TYR A 72 -0.84 -19.98 -5.27
N PRO A 73 -0.38 -21.02 -5.98
CA PRO A 73 0.51 -20.88 -7.14
C PRO A 73 -0.15 -20.22 -8.36
N ASP A 74 -1.48 -20.28 -8.45
CA ASP A 74 -2.23 -19.72 -9.58
C ASP A 74 -2.56 -18.23 -9.40
N VAL A 75 -2.13 -17.63 -8.29
CA VAL A 75 -2.36 -16.21 -8.00
C VAL A 75 -1.12 -15.41 -8.38
N ALA A 76 -1.24 -14.59 -9.42
CA ALA A 76 -0.16 -13.70 -9.83
C ALA A 76 0.20 -12.70 -8.71
N LEU A 77 1.49 -12.54 -8.45
CA LEU A 77 2.04 -11.57 -7.50
C LEU A 77 2.85 -10.53 -8.27
N HIS A 78 2.43 -9.27 -8.18
CA HIS A 78 3.16 -8.13 -8.70
C HIS A 78 3.91 -7.44 -7.56
N THR A 79 5.23 -7.44 -7.63
CA THR A 79 6.09 -6.75 -6.66
C THR A 79 6.56 -5.43 -7.23
N PHE A 80 6.31 -4.35 -6.49
CA PHE A 80 6.81 -3.01 -6.80
C PHE A 80 7.80 -2.59 -5.71
N ALA A 81 8.89 -1.97 -6.11
CA ALA A 81 9.93 -1.47 -5.24
C ALA A 81 10.33 -0.04 -5.65
N PRO A 82 11.09 0.70 -4.81
CA PRO A 82 11.61 2.02 -5.15
C PRO A 82 12.31 2.04 -6.51
N ALA A 83 11.91 2.98 -7.38
CA ALA A 83 12.34 2.98 -8.78
C ALA A 83 13.86 3.13 -8.95
N GLY A 84 14.43 2.26 -9.79
CA GLY A 84 15.86 2.27 -10.13
C GLY A 84 16.77 1.77 -9.00
N LEU A 85 16.22 1.06 -8.03
CA LEU A 85 16.96 0.48 -6.90
C LEU A 85 16.66 -1.02 -6.81
N ALA A 86 17.66 -1.81 -6.42
CA ALA A 86 17.52 -3.26 -6.30
C ALA A 86 17.43 -3.76 -4.85
N ASN A 87 17.87 -2.97 -3.87
CA ASN A 87 17.97 -3.40 -2.47
C ASN A 87 18.11 -2.21 -1.50
N ALA A 88 18.11 -2.52 -0.20
CA ALA A 88 18.24 -1.54 0.88
C ALA A 88 19.57 -0.77 0.83
N ALA A 89 20.69 -1.38 0.42
CA ALA A 89 21.98 -0.72 0.37
C ALA A 89 22.01 0.39 -0.72
N GLU A 90 21.41 0.13 -1.87
CA GLU A 90 21.22 1.15 -2.91
C GLU A 90 20.24 2.25 -2.47
N PHE A 91 19.18 1.89 -1.74
CA PHE A 91 18.26 2.85 -1.15
C PHE A 91 18.98 3.81 -0.19
N GLU A 92 19.78 3.27 0.73
CA GLU A 92 20.59 4.07 1.66
C GLU A 92 21.65 4.91 0.93
N THR A 93 22.25 4.38 -0.15
CA THR A 93 23.21 5.14 -0.96
C THR A 93 22.55 6.35 -1.64
N LYS A 94 21.32 6.19 -2.14
CA LYS A 94 20.59 7.24 -2.85
C LYS A 94 19.97 8.28 -1.93
N TYR A 95 19.33 7.85 -0.85
CA TYR A 95 18.55 8.74 0.02
C TYR A 95 19.21 9.03 1.37
N GLY A 96 20.32 8.38 1.67
CA GLY A 96 21.01 8.45 2.96
C GLY A 96 20.59 7.35 3.94
N PRO A 97 21.43 7.07 4.94
CA PRO A 97 21.13 6.06 5.95
C PRO A 97 19.95 6.51 6.82
N LYS A 98 19.10 5.54 7.21
CA LYS A 98 17.98 5.77 8.14
C LYS A 98 17.03 6.90 7.73
N LEU A 99 16.66 6.95 6.45
CA LEU A 99 15.75 7.99 5.94
C LEU A 99 14.45 8.10 6.75
N TRP A 100 13.95 6.98 7.30
CA TRP A 100 12.77 6.95 8.17
C TRP A 100 12.92 7.77 9.47
N GLU A 101 14.15 8.10 9.89
CA GLU A 101 14.45 9.00 11.02
C GLU A 101 14.71 10.43 10.56
N THR A 102 15.44 10.62 9.45
CA THR A 102 15.90 11.93 8.98
C THR A 102 14.83 12.70 8.19
N ASP A 103 14.07 12.01 7.35
CA ASP A 103 12.95 12.54 6.58
C ASP A 103 11.84 11.48 6.42
N PRO A 104 10.99 11.31 7.46
CA PRO A 104 9.96 10.26 7.48
C PRO A 104 8.88 10.46 6.42
N ASP A 105 8.62 11.71 6.00
CA ASP A 105 7.64 12.02 4.95
C ASP A 105 8.18 11.61 3.58
N LEU A 106 9.46 11.90 3.29
CA LEU A 106 10.12 11.41 2.07
C LEU A 106 10.20 9.89 2.06
N TYR A 107 10.59 9.25 3.18
CA TYR A 107 10.61 7.79 3.30
C TYR A 107 9.25 7.16 2.96
N ASP A 108 8.17 7.65 3.57
CA ASP A 108 6.83 7.15 3.29
C ASP A 108 6.43 7.32 1.83
N TRP A 109 6.86 8.41 1.19
CA TRP A 109 6.62 8.62 -0.23
C TRP A 109 7.39 7.61 -1.08
N VAL A 110 8.73 7.60 -1.01
CA VAL A 110 9.58 6.83 -1.93
C VAL A 110 9.59 5.33 -1.66
N ALA A 111 9.20 4.89 -0.46
CA ALA A 111 9.18 3.48 -0.11
C ALA A 111 7.77 2.88 -0.14
N LYS A 112 6.70 3.69 -0.23
CA LYS A 112 5.32 3.20 -0.06
C LYS A 112 4.31 3.85 -0.98
N VAL A 113 4.18 5.17 -0.93
CA VAL A 113 3.08 5.85 -1.62
C VAL A 113 3.31 5.88 -3.13
N GLU A 114 4.47 6.35 -3.58
CA GLU A 114 4.82 6.38 -5.01
C GLU A 114 4.77 4.98 -5.62
N LEU A 115 5.24 3.96 -4.88
CA LEU A 115 5.19 2.56 -5.31
C LEU A 115 3.75 2.11 -5.54
N ALA A 116 2.83 2.44 -4.63
CA ALA A 116 1.42 2.08 -4.76
C ALA A 116 0.80 2.78 -5.97
N GLU A 117 1.02 4.09 -6.11
CA GLU A 117 0.49 4.89 -7.23
C GLU A 117 1.00 4.37 -8.58
N ARG A 118 2.32 4.11 -8.69
CA ARG A 118 2.92 3.52 -9.88
C ARG A 118 2.41 2.11 -10.16
N ALA A 119 2.27 1.27 -9.13
CA ALA A 119 1.69 -0.06 -9.28
C ALA A 119 0.26 0.00 -9.85
N TYR A 120 -0.56 0.93 -9.35
CA TYR A 120 -1.92 1.08 -9.80
C TYR A 120 -2.00 1.61 -11.23
N ALA A 121 -1.14 2.57 -11.59
CA ALA A 121 -1.05 3.10 -12.94
C ALA A 121 -0.56 2.04 -13.95
N ASP A 122 0.56 1.39 -13.67
CA ASP A 122 1.21 0.42 -14.58
C ASP A 122 0.32 -0.81 -14.84
N LEU A 123 -0.44 -1.25 -13.82
CA LEU A 123 -1.34 -2.40 -13.91
C LEU A 123 -2.78 -2.02 -14.31
N GLY A 124 -3.08 -0.72 -14.46
CA GLY A 124 -4.43 -0.24 -14.77
C GLY A 124 -5.47 -0.61 -13.71
N VAL A 125 -5.11 -0.54 -12.43
CA VAL A 125 -5.94 -0.95 -11.31
C VAL A 125 -7.09 0.03 -11.10
N ALA A 126 -8.33 -0.48 -11.09
CA ALA A 126 -9.52 0.33 -10.80
C ALA A 126 -10.09 0.05 -9.40
N ALA A 127 -9.82 -1.13 -8.83
CA ALA A 127 -10.23 -1.48 -7.49
C ALA A 127 -9.20 -2.32 -6.74
N VAL A 128 -9.05 -2.07 -5.44
CA VAL A 128 -8.16 -2.84 -4.56
C VAL A 128 -8.88 -3.37 -3.33
N LEU A 129 -8.66 -4.65 -3.03
CA LEU A 129 -8.96 -5.25 -1.74
C LEU A 129 -7.87 -4.85 -0.74
N THR A 130 -8.26 -4.43 0.47
CA THR A 130 -7.33 -4.11 1.56
C THR A 130 -7.59 -4.93 2.81
N GLY A 131 -6.57 -5.09 3.65
CA GLY A 131 -6.65 -5.77 4.95
C GLY A 131 -7.08 -4.87 6.12
N ARG A 132 -7.74 -3.74 5.87
CA ARG A 132 -8.17 -2.79 6.92
C ARG A 132 -9.46 -3.28 7.61
N ARG A 133 -9.55 -3.11 8.93
CA ARG A 133 -10.73 -3.44 9.76
C ARG A 133 -11.00 -2.36 10.79
N ARG A 134 -12.26 -2.22 11.21
CA ARG A 134 -12.66 -1.26 12.26
C ARG A 134 -12.02 -1.55 13.61
N SER A 135 -11.86 -2.83 13.94
CA SER A 135 -11.25 -3.27 15.20
C SER A 135 -9.76 -2.93 15.34
N GLN A 136 -9.15 -2.34 14.30
CA GLN A 136 -7.76 -1.87 14.32
C GLN A 136 -7.64 -0.43 14.86
N GLY A 137 -8.75 0.21 15.22
CA GLY A 137 -8.77 1.48 15.95
C GLY A 137 -8.39 2.71 15.12
N ASP A 138 -8.15 3.81 15.84
CA ASP A 138 -7.79 5.13 15.31
C ASP A 138 -8.69 5.56 14.12
N LYS A 139 -8.06 5.94 13.01
CA LYS A 139 -8.69 6.37 11.76
C LYS A 139 -9.48 5.25 11.05
N ARG A 140 -9.40 4.00 11.52
CA ARG A 140 -10.11 2.85 10.95
C ARG A 140 -11.44 2.58 11.62
N THR A 141 -11.76 3.22 12.74
CA THR A 141 -13.01 2.98 13.50
C THR A 141 -14.27 3.20 12.64
N ASP A 142 -14.27 4.24 11.79
CA ASP A 142 -15.40 4.62 10.93
C ASP A 142 -15.33 4.02 9.51
N LEU A 143 -14.45 3.05 9.31
CA LEU A 143 -14.16 2.49 7.99
C LEU A 143 -15.39 1.82 7.37
N GLY A 144 -15.71 2.20 6.14
CA GLY A 144 -16.75 1.58 5.33
C GLY A 144 -16.29 0.29 4.67
N VAL A 145 -17.24 -0.52 4.20
CA VAL A 145 -16.91 -1.67 3.35
C VAL A 145 -16.25 -1.23 2.04
N LEU A 146 -16.65 -0.07 1.51
CA LEU A 146 -16.15 0.52 0.28
C LEU A 146 -15.78 1.99 0.54
N GLU A 147 -14.63 2.39 0.01
CA GLU A 147 -14.12 3.77 -0.01
C GLU A 147 -13.69 4.09 -1.44
N VAL A 148 -13.66 5.37 -1.80
CA VAL A 148 -13.08 5.87 -3.06
C VAL A 148 -12.09 6.94 -2.67
N ASP A 149 -10.86 6.87 -3.19
CA ASP A 149 -9.87 7.92 -2.96
C ASP A 149 -9.95 9.04 -4.01
N ASP A 150 -9.16 10.09 -3.81
CA ASP A 150 -9.21 11.30 -4.65
C ASP A 150 -8.78 11.02 -6.11
N ALA A 151 -8.04 9.93 -6.36
CA ALA A 151 -7.66 9.47 -7.70
C ALA A 151 -8.74 8.59 -8.35
N GLY A 152 -9.85 8.30 -7.65
CA GLY A 152 -10.95 7.48 -8.14
C GLY A 152 -10.75 5.97 -7.93
N LEU A 153 -9.71 5.55 -7.20
CA LEU A 153 -9.48 4.14 -6.90
C LEU A 153 -10.50 3.64 -5.88
N VAL A 154 -11.20 2.55 -6.22
CA VAL A 154 -12.14 1.91 -5.30
C VAL A 154 -11.38 1.02 -4.31
N LYS A 155 -11.48 1.30 -3.02
CA LYS A 155 -10.89 0.49 -1.94
C LYS A 155 -11.99 -0.31 -1.26
N LEU A 156 -11.88 -1.63 -1.30
CA LEU A 156 -12.82 -2.55 -0.66
C LEU A 156 -12.17 -3.24 0.55
N ASN A 157 -12.88 -3.24 1.67
CA ASN A 157 -12.43 -3.80 2.93
C ASN A 157 -13.34 -5.00 3.29
N PRO A 158 -13.12 -6.19 2.72
CA PRO A 158 -14.06 -7.31 2.83
C PRO A 158 -14.24 -7.80 4.28
N LEU A 159 -13.22 -7.63 5.11
CA LEU A 159 -13.22 -8.01 6.52
C LEU A 159 -13.41 -6.81 7.46
N PHE A 160 -13.96 -5.68 6.97
CA PHE A 160 -14.04 -4.43 7.74
C PHE A 160 -14.64 -4.58 9.14
N ASN A 161 -15.59 -5.51 9.31
CA ASN A 161 -16.31 -5.72 10.57
C ASN A 161 -15.83 -6.95 11.37
N TRP A 162 -14.77 -7.62 10.94
CA TRP A 162 -14.17 -8.74 11.68
C TRP A 162 -13.24 -8.24 12.79
N SER A 163 -13.34 -8.84 13.96
CA SER A 163 -12.37 -8.68 15.04
C SER A 163 -11.06 -9.40 14.73
N PHE A 164 -9.99 -9.07 15.47
CA PHE A 164 -8.73 -9.79 15.38
C PHE A 164 -8.90 -11.28 15.71
N ALA A 165 -9.74 -11.61 16.70
CA ALA A 165 -10.01 -12.99 17.09
C ALA A 165 -10.67 -13.79 15.97
N GLN A 166 -11.62 -13.20 15.23
CA GLN A 166 -12.24 -13.86 14.07
C GLN A 166 -11.23 -14.11 12.94
N VAL A 167 -10.38 -13.11 12.66
CA VAL A 167 -9.30 -13.26 11.68
C VAL A 167 -8.36 -14.40 12.08
N LYS A 168 -7.90 -14.43 13.34
CA LYS A 168 -6.99 -15.46 13.82
C LYS A 168 -7.65 -16.84 13.82
N ALA A 169 -8.89 -16.96 14.28
CA ALA A 169 -9.64 -18.22 14.26
C ALA A 169 -9.72 -18.77 12.83
N TYR A 170 -10.02 -17.94 11.84
CA TYR A 170 -10.04 -18.37 10.44
C TYR A 170 -8.65 -18.89 9.99
N ILE A 171 -7.58 -18.16 10.29
CA ILE A 171 -6.21 -18.54 9.92
C ILE A 171 -5.88 -19.93 10.50
N ASP A 172 -6.17 -20.13 11.78
CA ASP A 172 -5.92 -21.38 12.50
C ASP A 172 -6.77 -22.54 11.92
N GLU A 173 -8.07 -22.34 11.76
CA GLU A 173 -9.03 -23.35 11.25
C GLU A 173 -8.71 -23.80 9.82
N ASN A 174 -8.18 -22.90 8.99
CA ASN A 174 -7.92 -23.15 7.58
C ASN A 174 -6.44 -23.43 7.27
N ASN A 175 -5.59 -23.48 8.30
CA ASN A 175 -4.14 -23.68 8.18
C ASN A 175 -3.51 -22.72 7.16
N VAL A 176 -3.93 -21.46 7.17
CA VAL A 176 -3.39 -20.44 6.26
C VAL A 176 -1.99 -20.06 6.75
N PRO A 177 -0.95 -20.09 5.90
CA PRO A 177 0.38 -19.67 6.31
C PRO A 177 0.37 -18.22 6.81
N TYR A 178 0.95 -17.96 7.99
CA TYR A 178 1.07 -16.60 8.54
C TYR A 178 2.50 -16.27 8.97
N ASN A 179 2.73 -15.01 9.33
CA ASN A 179 4.06 -14.52 9.70
C ASN A 179 4.42 -15.03 11.11
N VAL A 180 5.54 -15.72 11.24
CA VAL A 180 5.99 -16.32 12.51
C VAL A 180 6.24 -15.28 13.61
N LEU A 181 6.43 -14.00 13.23
CA LEU A 181 6.53 -12.90 14.19
C LEU A 181 5.23 -12.70 15.00
N LEU A 182 4.08 -13.17 14.50
CA LEU A 182 2.83 -13.13 15.26
C LEU A 182 2.97 -13.84 16.61
N ASP A 183 3.61 -15.01 16.61
CA ASP A 183 3.81 -15.83 17.81
C ASP A 183 4.81 -15.21 18.79
N GLN A 184 5.58 -14.23 18.31
CA GLN A 184 6.52 -13.42 19.09
C GLN A 184 5.89 -12.09 19.56
N GLY A 185 4.58 -11.92 19.39
CA GLY A 185 3.84 -10.74 19.85
C GLY A 185 3.65 -9.64 18.79
N TYR A 186 4.07 -9.86 17.54
CA TYR A 186 3.87 -8.87 16.48
C TYR A 186 2.48 -9.02 15.83
N LYS A 187 1.47 -8.39 16.43
CA LYS A 187 0.09 -8.42 15.90
C LYS A 187 -0.12 -7.59 14.61
N SER A 188 0.73 -6.59 14.37
CA SER A 188 0.75 -5.79 13.14
C SER A 188 2.17 -5.60 12.66
N VAL A 189 2.50 -6.12 11.47
CA VAL A 189 3.86 -6.10 10.91
C VAL A 189 3.96 -5.08 9.77
N GLY A 190 5.05 -4.31 9.75
CA GLY A 190 5.46 -3.43 8.65
C GLY A 190 6.97 -3.50 8.49
N ASP A 191 7.61 -2.36 8.25
CA ASP A 191 9.07 -2.28 8.18
C ASP A 191 9.72 -2.55 9.54
N TRP A 192 10.92 -3.14 9.53
CA TRP A 192 11.59 -3.62 10.74
C TRP A 192 11.92 -2.51 11.74
N HIS A 193 12.24 -1.30 11.25
CA HIS A 193 12.60 -0.15 12.08
C HIS A 193 11.39 0.57 12.71
N SER A 194 10.16 0.22 12.32
CA SER A 194 8.94 0.92 12.78
C SER A 194 7.84 -0.04 13.24
N THR A 195 8.24 -1.24 13.65
CA THR A 195 7.36 -2.29 14.16
C THR A 195 7.96 -2.88 15.43
N GLN A 196 7.16 -2.94 16.49
CA GLN A 196 7.52 -3.57 17.77
C GLN A 196 6.47 -4.61 18.16
N PRO A 197 6.82 -5.61 18.98
CA PRO A 197 5.83 -6.52 19.55
C PRO A 197 4.92 -5.76 20.53
N VAL A 198 3.73 -6.29 20.74
CA VAL A 198 2.75 -5.76 21.70
C VAL A 198 2.51 -6.77 22.82
N ALA A 199 2.30 -6.26 24.03
CA ALA A 199 1.94 -7.05 25.19
C ALA A 199 0.50 -7.61 25.09
N GLN A 200 0.21 -8.56 25.97
CA GLN A 200 -1.16 -9.05 26.12
C GLN A 200 -2.08 -7.91 26.57
N GLY A 201 -3.23 -7.76 25.91
CA GLY A 201 -4.19 -6.68 26.18
C GLY A 201 -3.90 -5.36 25.46
N GLU A 202 -2.70 -5.13 24.92
CA GLU A 202 -2.44 -3.97 24.06
C GLU A 202 -3.15 -4.11 22.70
N ASP A 203 -3.51 -2.95 22.13
CA ASP A 203 -4.14 -2.82 20.82
C ASP A 203 -3.31 -3.53 19.72
N GLU A 204 -3.98 -4.09 18.72
CA GLU A 204 -3.37 -4.79 17.58
C GLU A 204 -2.26 -3.99 16.90
N ARG A 205 -2.42 -2.66 16.82
CA ARG A 205 -1.49 -1.76 16.12
C ARG A 205 -0.60 -0.95 17.06
N ALA A 206 -0.67 -1.16 18.37
CA ALA A 206 0.13 -0.40 19.35
C ALA A 206 1.66 -0.49 19.12
N GLY A 207 2.12 -1.54 18.44
CA GLY A 207 3.52 -1.73 18.06
C GLY A 207 3.97 -0.93 16.84
N ARG A 208 3.04 -0.31 16.11
CA ARG A 208 3.33 0.53 14.94
C ARG A 208 3.60 1.96 15.41
N TRP A 209 4.70 2.54 14.96
CA TRP A 209 5.05 3.95 15.24
C TRP A 209 5.09 4.29 16.73
N LYS A 210 5.47 3.34 17.59
CA LYS A 210 5.52 3.53 19.04
C LYS A 210 6.42 4.72 19.39
N GLY A 211 5.84 5.72 20.06
CA GLY A 211 6.53 6.98 20.40
C GLY A 211 6.48 8.07 19.32
N GLN A 212 5.68 7.91 18.26
CA GLN A 212 5.48 8.91 17.20
C GLN A 212 4.01 9.37 17.15
N GLU A 213 3.73 10.52 16.54
CA GLU A 213 2.35 11.02 16.32
C GLU A 213 1.59 10.30 15.20
N LYS A 214 2.25 9.36 14.51
CA LYS A 214 1.73 8.71 13.31
C LYS A 214 0.80 7.55 13.67
N THR A 215 -0.42 7.58 13.15
CA THR A 215 -1.44 6.54 13.40
C THR A 215 -1.82 5.73 12.16
N GLU A 216 -1.44 6.19 10.95
CA GLU A 216 -1.80 5.53 9.70
C GLU A 216 -0.67 5.60 8.66
N CYS A 217 -0.61 4.59 7.81
CA CYS A 217 0.37 4.52 6.72
C CYS A 217 0.02 5.51 5.61
N GLY A 218 1.05 6.12 4.97
CA GLY A 218 0.88 7.01 3.82
C GLY A 218 -0.02 6.47 2.70
N ILE A 219 0.03 5.16 2.44
CA ILE A 219 -0.79 4.47 1.41
C ILE A 219 -2.31 4.64 1.62
N HIS A 220 -2.73 4.88 2.86
CA HIS A 220 -4.16 4.97 3.22
C HIS A 220 -4.61 6.39 3.55
N ASN A 221 -3.70 7.37 3.49
CA ASN A 221 -4.10 8.76 3.56
C ASN A 221 -4.79 9.14 2.25
N LYS A 222 -5.80 10.01 2.31
CA LYS A 222 -6.49 10.52 1.11
C LYS A 222 -5.51 11.18 0.13
N ARG A 223 -4.50 11.86 0.69
CA ARG A 223 -3.41 12.49 -0.04
C ARG A 223 -2.12 12.42 0.79
N SER A 224 -0.99 12.08 0.17
CA SER A 224 0.32 12.14 0.83
C SER A 224 0.77 13.59 1.01
N LYS A 225 1.32 13.94 2.18
CA LYS A 225 1.87 15.28 2.44
C LYS A 225 2.98 15.63 1.44
N TYR A 226 3.84 14.66 1.13
CA TYR A 226 4.94 14.86 0.19
C TYR A 226 4.43 15.01 -1.25
N ALA A 227 3.37 14.28 -1.64
CA ALA A 227 2.72 14.49 -2.95
C ALA A 227 2.22 15.92 -3.11
N VAL A 228 1.52 16.43 -2.08
CA VAL A 228 1.05 17.82 -2.06
C VAL A 228 2.22 18.79 -2.17
N TYR A 229 3.30 18.56 -1.42
CA TYR A 229 4.51 19.37 -1.51
C TYR A 229 5.11 19.37 -2.93
N LEU A 230 5.23 18.21 -3.58
CA LEU A 230 5.71 18.11 -4.97
C LEU A 230 4.82 18.88 -5.95
N GLU A 231 3.50 18.71 -5.87
CA GLU A 231 2.54 19.45 -6.71
C GLU A 231 2.66 20.97 -6.50
N GLU A 232 2.83 21.42 -5.26
CA GLU A 232 3.02 22.84 -4.93
C GLU A 232 4.32 23.39 -5.53
N MET A 233 5.40 22.61 -5.47
CA MET A 233 6.68 22.95 -6.07
C MET A 233 6.60 23.03 -7.59
N GLU A 234 5.95 22.06 -8.25
CA GLU A 234 5.71 22.08 -9.70
C GLU A 234 4.86 23.28 -10.12
N ARG A 235 3.78 23.57 -9.38
CA ARG A 235 2.92 24.73 -9.64
C ARG A 235 3.72 26.03 -9.53
N LYS A 236 4.60 26.14 -8.53
CA LYS A 236 5.45 27.31 -8.34
C LYS A 236 6.48 27.45 -9.46
N ALA A 237 7.17 26.36 -9.82
CA ALA A 237 8.12 26.36 -10.93
C ALA A 237 7.46 26.73 -12.27
N LYS A 238 6.25 26.22 -12.52
CA LYS A 238 5.45 26.58 -13.71
C LYS A 238 5.07 28.07 -13.71
N ALA A 239 4.60 28.59 -12.57
CA ALA A 239 4.26 30.01 -12.44
C ALA A 239 5.50 30.92 -12.63
N GLU A 240 6.65 30.52 -12.11
CA GLU A 240 7.92 31.24 -12.30
C GLU A 240 8.37 31.21 -13.77
N ALA A 241 8.23 30.07 -14.46
CA ALA A 241 8.53 29.96 -15.88
C ALA A 241 7.58 30.80 -16.76
N GLU A 242 6.29 30.81 -16.44
CA GLU A 242 5.29 31.64 -17.12
C GLU A 242 5.55 33.14 -16.90
N ALA A 243 5.88 33.55 -15.68
CA ALA A 243 6.26 34.93 -15.38
C ALA A 243 7.54 35.37 -16.10
N ALA A 244 8.55 34.49 -16.17
CA ALA A 244 9.78 34.75 -16.91
C ALA A 244 9.53 34.88 -18.42
N ALA A 245 8.64 34.04 -18.99
CA ALA A 245 8.25 34.13 -20.39
C ALA A 245 7.46 35.42 -20.71
N ALA A 246 6.59 35.87 -19.81
CA ALA A 246 5.84 37.11 -19.95
C ALA A 246 6.72 38.37 -19.82
N ALA A 247 7.84 38.28 -19.10
CA ALA A 247 8.80 39.36 -18.92
C ALA A 247 9.89 39.43 -20.02
N ALA A 248 9.91 38.48 -20.96
CA ALA A 248 10.89 38.47 -22.04
C ALA A 248 10.65 39.64 -23.01
N PRO A 249 11.67 40.46 -23.33
CA PRO A 249 11.50 41.58 -24.24
C PRO A 249 11.13 41.10 -25.65
N ALA A 250 10.24 41.85 -26.31
CA ALA A 250 9.83 41.54 -27.69
C ALA A 250 11.06 41.45 -28.61
N PRO A 251 11.09 40.50 -29.56
CA PRO A 251 12.21 40.37 -30.47
C PRO A 251 12.44 41.69 -31.21
N VAL A 252 13.66 42.20 -31.15
CA VAL A 252 14.06 43.42 -31.84
C VAL A 252 13.95 43.17 -33.34
N ALA A 253 13.09 43.91 -34.03
CA ALA A 253 12.90 43.79 -35.46
C ALA A 253 14.25 44.03 -36.19
N PRO A 254 14.57 43.23 -37.22
CA PRO A 254 15.82 43.41 -37.95
C PRO A 254 15.84 44.79 -38.62
N VAL A 255 16.91 45.53 -38.39
CA VAL A 255 17.16 46.81 -39.06
C VAL A 255 17.60 46.50 -40.49
N GLU A 256 16.74 46.76 -41.47
CA GLU A 256 17.15 46.77 -42.87
C GLU A 256 18.08 47.96 -43.12
N ILE A 257 19.34 47.67 -43.40
CA ILE A 257 20.31 48.67 -43.88
C ILE A 257 20.16 48.71 -45.39
N ALA A 258 19.49 49.75 -45.90
CA ALA A 258 19.47 50.06 -47.32
C ALA A 258 20.85 50.59 -47.75
N ILE A 259 21.41 49.98 -48.80
CA ILE A 259 22.62 50.42 -49.51
C ILE A 259 22.20 51.35 -50.66
#